data_AF-A0A8J3PYV3-F1
#
_entry.id   AF-A0A8J3PYV3-F1
#
_cell.length_a   1.000
_cell.length_b   1.000
_cell.length_c   1.000
_cell.angle_alpha   90.00
_cell.angle_beta   90.00
_cell.angle_gamma   90.00
#
_symmetry.space_group_name_H-M   'P 1'
#
loop_
_entity.id
_entity.type
_entity.pdbx_description
1 polymer ?
#
loop_
_entity_poly.entity_id
_entity_poly.type
_entity_poly.pdbx_seq_one_letter_code
_entity_poly.pdbx_strand_id
1 'polypeptide(L)'
;MPHVLRLLDGWDHGPAHVLNRRTDVLAQNALCVALFEGLEHTDNVLRMFFLNPAAKGFWTAWEQEAQRLVAHLRAVVGADHKNPSLLELVEELSEDSEDFQQMWARHDVRYRRGDAIHFRHPLVGDLILWQEAFSVDSAPGQRLVTMQAEPGSPSEEALAKLGAMMGLVCTGHRRR
;
A
#
# COMPACT_ATOMS: atom_id res chain seq x y z
N MET A 1 12.97 -4.12 -14.17
CA MET A 1 13.99 -3.93 -13.10
C MET A 1 14.37 -5.27 -12.47
N PRO A 2 15.28 -6.05 -13.06
CA PRO A 2 15.47 -7.44 -12.64
C PRO A 2 15.98 -7.63 -11.20
N HIS A 3 16.72 -6.65 -10.66
CA HIS A 3 17.31 -6.73 -9.33
C HIS A 3 16.30 -6.39 -8.22
N VAL A 4 15.42 -5.41 -8.46
CA VAL A 4 14.33 -5.07 -7.53
C VAL A 4 13.32 -6.21 -7.45
N LEU A 5 13.00 -6.84 -8.58
CA LEU A 5 12.12 -8.01 -8.62
C LEU A 5 12.73 -9.18 -7.83
N ARG A 6 14.03 -9.48 -8.01
CA ARG A 6 14.71 -10.49 -7.19
C ARG A 6 14.71 -10.17 -5.69
N LEU A 7 14.86 -8.90 -5.31
CA LEU A 7 14.74 -8.48 -3.92
C LEU A 7 13.32 -8.69 -3.38
N LEU A 8 12.32 -8.33 -4.20
CA LEU A 8 10.91 -8.49 -3.88
C LEU A 8 10.54 -9.97 -3.67
N ASP A 9 11.03 -10.86 -4.55
CA ASP A 9 10.81 -12.30 -4.46
C ASP A 9 11.51 -12.93 -3.24
N GLY A 10 12.66 -12.39 -2.85
CA GLY A 10 13.42 -12.84 -1.68
C GLY A 10 12.98 -12.21 -0.36
N TRP A 11 12.02 -11.29 -0.38
CA TRP A 11 11.53 -10.60 0.82
C TRP A 11 10.42 -11.43 1.47
N ASP A 12 10.78 -12.15 2.54
CA ASP A 12 9.88 -13.02 3.32
C ASP A 12 9.42 -12.41 4.65
N HIS A 13 9.92 -11.22 5.00
CA HIS A 13 9.62 -10.52 6.26
C HIS A 13 8.29 -9.74 6.26
N GLY A 14 7.55 -9.73 5.15
CA GLY A 14 6.24 -9.08 5.09
C GLY A 14 5.75 -8.81 3.67
N PRO A 15 4.55 -8.25 3.52
CA PRO A 15 4.06 -7.73 2.24
C PRO A 15 5.01 -6.67 1.65
N ALA A 16 5.25 -6.75 0.34
CA ALA A 16 5.98 -5.72 -0.39
C ALA A 16 5.47 -5.55 -1.82
N HIS A 17 5.56 -4.33 -2.35
CA HIS A 17 5.26 -4.03 -3.75
C HIS A 17 6.14 -2.92 -4.30
N VAL A 18 6.20 -2.81 -5.63
CA VAL A 18 6.83 -1.71 -6.35
C VAL A 18 5.73 -0.82 -6.91
N LEU A 19 5.77 0.47 -6.59
CA LEU A 19 4.81 1.46 -7.07
C LEU A 19 5.48 2.49 -7.98
N ASN A 20 4.75 3.01 -8.96
CA ASN A 20 5.11 4.26 -9.63
C ASN A 20 4.63 5.49 -8.83
N ARG A 21 4.86 6.71 -9.35
CA ARG A 21 4.42 7.96 -8.70
C ARG A 21 2.90 8.06 -8.54
N ARG A 22 2.15 7.52 -9.50
CA ARG A 22 0.67 7.46 -9.52
C ARG A 22 0.12 6.37 -8.58
N THR A 23 0.99 5.62 -7.91
CA THR A 23 0.68 4.47 -7.04
C THR A 23 0.13 3.25 -7.80
N ASP A 24 0.37 3.17 -9.11
CA ASP A 24 0.14 1.93 -9.84
C ASP A 24 1.12 0.85 -9.34
N VAL A 25 0.61 -0.35 -9.10
CA VAL A 25 1.35 -1.52 -8.64
C VAL A 25 2.04 -2.16 -9.84
N LEU A 26 3.36 -2.00 -9.91
CA LEU A 26 4.19 -2.52 -10.99
C LEU A 26 4.65 -3.96 -10.74
N ALA A 27 4.77 -4.35 -9.47
CA ALA A 27 5.13 -5.69 -9.03
C ALA A 27 4.76 -5.86 -7.55
N GLN A 28 4.54 -7.08 -7.08
CA GLN A 28 4.23 -7.40 -5.70
C GLN A 28 4.71 -8.80 -5.33
N ASN A 29 5.15 -9.00 -4.08
CA ASN A 29 5.46 -10.33 -3.58
C ASN A 29 4.18 -11.10 -3.24
N ALA A 30 4.27 -12.42 -3.09
CA ALA A 30 3.11 -13.26 -2.87
C ALA A 30 2.36 -12.94 -1.57
N LEU A 31 3.06 -12.49 -0.52
CA LEU A 31 2.41 -12.10 0.74
C LEU A 31 1.62 -10.78 0.60
N CYS A 32 2.04 -9.88 -0.30
CA CYS A 32 1.29 -8.67 -0.64
C CYS A 32 0.03 -8.99 -1.46
N VAL A 33 0.14 -9.93 -2.41
CA VAL A 33 -1.03 -10.47 -3.11
C VAL A 33 -2.02 -11.06 -2.12
N ALA A 34 -1.55 -11.87 -1.17
CA ALA A 34 -2.38 -12.48 -0.14
C ALA A 34 -3.02 -11.43 0.80
N LEU A 35 -2.28 -10.39 1.18
CA LEU A 35 -2.79 -9.32 2.05
C LEU A 35 -4.01 -8.61 1.45
N PHE A 36 -3.99 -8.38 0.14
CA PHE A 36 -5.06 -7.65 -0.57
C PHE A 36 -6.01 -8.60 -1.33
N GLU A 37 -5.96 -9.90 -1.05
CA GLU A 37 -6.82 -10.88 -1.71
C GLU A 37 -8.30 -10.59 -1.43
N GLY A 38 -9.13 -10.64 -2.48
CA GLY A 38 -10.56 -10.31 -2.41
C GLY A 38 -10.89 -8.83 -2.51
N LEU A 39 -9.88 -7.95 -2.61
CA LEU A 39 -10.06 -6.55 -2.99
C LEU A 39 -10.05 -6.39 -4.53
N GLU A 40 -10.84 -5.43 -5.02
CA GLU A 40 -10.83 -4.91 -6.39
C GLU A 40 -9.81 -3.77 -6.54
N HIS A 41 -9.48 -3.42 -7.79
CA HIS A 41 -8.56 -2.34 -8.16
C HIS A 41 -7.14 -2.47 -7.60
N THR A 42 -6.66 -3.70 -7.36
CA THR A 42 -5.34 -3.97 -6.78
C THR A 42 -4.16 -3.57 -7.69
N ASP A 43 -4.42 -3.04 -8.88
CA ASP A 43 -3.45 -2.47 -9.80
C ASP A 43 -3.07 -1.01 -9.46
N ASN A 44 -3.84 -0.32 -8.61
CA ASN A 44 -3.52 1.04 -8.15
C ASN A 44 -3.98 1.26 -6.70
N VAL A 45 -3.06 1.67 -5.82
CA VAL A 45 -3.35 1.81 -4.38
C VAL A 45 -4.44 2.84 -4.09
N LEU A 46 -4.47 3.96 -4.82
CA LEU A 46 -5.52 4.98 -4.65
C LEU A 46 -6.89 4.45 -5.07
N ARG A 47 -6.99 3.74 -6.21
CA ARG A 47 -8.25 3.12 -6.65
C ARG A 47 -8.71 2.05 -5.67
N MET A 48 -7.81 1.15 -5.27
CA MET A 48 -8.08 0.12 -4.27
C MET A 48 -8.59 0.72 -2.95
N PHE A 49 -8.09 1.88 -2.56
CA PHE A 49 -8.46 2.50 -1.29
C PHE A 49 -9.78 3.29 -1.36
N PHE A 50 -10.04 4.01 -2.45
CA PHE A 50 -11.17 4.94 -2.57
C PHE A 50 -12.38 4.39 -3.34
N LEU A 51 -12.16 3.45 -4.26
CA LEU A 51 -13.21 2.93 -5.16
C LEU A 51 -13.72 1.55 -4.76
N ASN A 52 -12.91 0.77 -4.04
CA ASN A 52 -13.32 -0.56 -3.58
C ASN A 52 -14.32 -0.46 -2.42
N PRO A 53 -15.53 -1.06 -2.53
CA PRO A 53 -16.54 -1.03 -1.46
C PRO A 53 -16.09 -1.65 -0.13
N ALA A 54 -15.17 -2.61 -0.16
CA ALA A 54 -14.64 -3.28 1.03
C ALA A 54 -13.56 -2.47 1.76
N ALA A 55 -13.02 -1.41 1.16
CA ALA A 55 -11.87 -0.68 1.70
C ALA A 55 -12.10 -0.12 3.11
N LYS A 56 -13.26 0.47 3.39
CA LYS A 56 -13.57 1.02 4.73
C LYS A 56 -13.67 -0.05 5.82
N GLY A 57 -14.00 -1.29 5.45
CA GLY A 57 -13.99 -2.43 6.38
C GLY A 57 -12.60 -3.01 6.57
N PHE A 58 -11.76 -2.93 5.53
CA PHE A 58 -10.41 -3.46 5.51
C PHE A 58 -9.39 -2.54 6.19
N TRP A 59 -9.40 -1.22 5.92
CA TRP A 59 -8.56 -0.24 6.62
C TRP A 59 -9.28 0.30 7.86
N THR A 60 -8.85 -0.09 9.06
CA THR A 60 -9.55 0.29 10.30
C THR A 60 -9.25 1.72 10.76
N ALA A 61 -8.11 2.28 10.34
CA ALA A 61 -7.76 3.69 10.50
C ALA A 61 -7.97 4.50 9.20
N TRP A 62 -9.08 4.24 8.50
CA TRP A 62 -9.35 4.71 7.13
C TRP A 62 -9.10 6.22 6.93
N GLU A 63 -9.68 7.08 7.75
CA GLU A 63 -9.56 8.55 7.60
C GLU A 63 -8.10 9.03 7.62
N GLN A 64 -7.26 8.43 8.46
CA GLN A 64 -5.84 8.80 8.58
C GLN A 64 -5.07 8.39 7.32
N GLU A 65 -5.35 7.19 6.81
CA GLU A 65 -4.72 6.68 5.60
C GLU A 65 -5.20 7.40 4.33
N ALA A 66 -6.49 7.77 4.29
CA ALA A 66 -7.09 8.57 3.24
C ALA A 66 -6.37 9.92 3.11
N GLN A 67 -6.17 10.61 4.23
CA GLN A 67 -5.41 11.86 4.27
C GLN A 67 -3.97 11.64 3.77
N ARG A 68 -3.28 10.59 4.22
CA ARG A 68 -1.92 10.30 3.75
C ARG A 68 -1.85 10.11 2.23
N LEU A 69 -2.77 9.34 1.66
CA LEU A 69 -2.84 9.04 0.23
C LEU A 69 -3.20 10.29 -0.60
N VAL A 70 -4.16 11.10 -0.15
CA VAL A 70 -4.52 12.38 -0.80
C VAL A 70 -3.35 13.37 -0.77
N ALA A 71 -2.61 13.46 0.34
CA ALA A 71 -1.40 14.29 0.42
C ALA A 71 -0.34 13.82 -0.58
N HIS A 72 -0.10 12.50 -0.68
CA HIS A 72 0.83 11.94 -1.65
C HIS A 72 0.43 12.30 -3.09
N LEU A 73 -0.82 12.07 -3.48
CA LEU A 73 -1.30 12.38 -4.83
C LEU A 73 -1.17 13.88 -5.14
N ARG A 74 -1.52 14.74 -4.18
CA ARG A 74 -1.40 16.20 -4.34
C ARG A 74 0.05 16.63 -4.56
N ALA A 75 1.00 16.07 -3.81
CA ALA A 75 2.41 16.36 -3.99
C ALA A 75 2.90 15.93 -5.39
N VAL A 76 2.45 14.76 -5.87
CA VAL A 76 2.80 14.24 -7.20
C VAL A 76 2.20 15.08 -8.32
N VAL A 77 0.92 15.46 -8.22
CA VAL A 77 0.26 16.38 -9.17
C VAL A 77 0.92 17.75 -9.16
N GLY A 78 1.28 18.29 -7.99
CA GLY A 78 1.99 19.57 -7.90
C GLY A 78 3.36 19.56 -8.57
N ALA A 79 4.08 18.43 -8.52
CA ALA A 79 5.37 18.27 -9.17
C ALA A 79 5.27 18.10 -10.69
N ASP A 80 4.15 17.61 -11.21
CA ASP A 80 3.94 17.35 -12.65
C ASP A 80 2.48 17.68 -13.08
N HIS A 81 2.10 18.94 -12.93
CA HIS A 81 0.72 19.43 -13.07
C HIS A 81 0.12 19.31 -14.48
N LYS A 82 0.94 18.99 -15.50
CA LYS A 82 0.50 18.82 -16.89
C LYS A 82 0.41 17.36 -17.31
N ASN A 83 0.66 16.42 -16.40
CA ASN A 83 0.62 15.01 -16.71
C ASN A 83 -0.84 14.54 -16.86
N PRO A 84 -1.30 14.20 -18.08
CA PRO A 84 -2.71 13.85 -18.31
C PRO A 84 -3.12 12.63 -17.49
N SER A 85 -2.22 11.65 -17.33
CA SER A 85 -2.51 10.42 -16.59
C SER A 85 -2.73 10.63 -15.08
N LEU A 86 -2.15 11.69 -14.50
CA LEU A 86 -2.39 12.08 -13.11
C LEU A 86 -3.71 12.84 -12.96
N LEU A 87 -4.03 13.70 -13.93
CA LEU A 87 -5.28 14.46 -13.94
C LEU A 87 -6.48 13.54 -14.13
N GLU A 88 -6.39 12.57 -15.05
CA GLU A 88 -7.40 11.52 -15.24
C GLU A 88 -7.68 10.73 -13.96
N LEU A 89 -6.63 10.39 -13.19
CA LEU A 89 -6.82 9.71 -11.92
C LEU A 89 -7.52 10.60 -10.88
N VAL A 90 -7.18 11.90 -10.82
CA VAL A 90 -7.85 12.82 -9.90
C VAL A 90 -9.33 12.98 -10.27
N GLU A 91 -9.63 13.06 -11.57
CA GLU A 91 -10.99 13.15 -12.09
C GLU A 91 -11.79 11.90 -11.73
N GLU A 92 -11.31 10.70 -12.11
CA GLU A 92 -11.92 9.40 -11.77
C GLU A 92 -12.22 9.28 -10.27
N LEU A 93 -11.21 9.52 -9.42
CA LEU A 93 -11.40 9.43 -7.97
C LEU A 93 -12.37 10.48 -7.42
N SER A 94 -12.47 11.66 -8.05
CA SER A 94 -13.41 12.72 -7.63
C SER A 94 -14.83 12.45 -8.06
N GLU A 95 -15.02 11.74 -9.18
CA GLU A 95 -16.34 11.34 -9.69
C GLU A 95 -16.90 10.16 -8.91
N ASP A 96 -16.07 9.16 -8.63
CA ASP A 96 -16.51 7.88 -8.09
C ASP A 96 -16.36 7.75 -6.55
N SER A 97 -15.77 8.74 -5.88
CA SER A 97 -15.61 8.74 -4.42
C SER A 97 -15.89 10.11 -3.79
N GLU A 98 -17.05 10.26 -3.15
CA GLU A 98 -17.43 11.48 -2.43
C GLU A 98 -16.41 11.84 -1.34
N ASP A 99 -15.85 10.84 -0.64
CA ASP A 99 -14.85 11.11 0.40
C ASP A 99 -13.57 11.69 -0.21
N PHE A 100 -13.08 11.11 -1.31
CA PHE A 100 -11.92 11.63 -2.02
C PHE A 100 -12.18 13.06 -2.51
N GLN A 101 -13.32 13.30 -3.15
CA GLN A 101 -13.72 14.62 -3.66
C GLN A 101 -13.68 15.68 -2.55
N GLN A 102 -14.25 15.38 -1.38
CA GLN A 102 -14.27 16.28 -0.25
C GLN A 102 -12.86 16.55 0.30
N MET A 103 -12.03 15.52 0.45
CA MET A 103 -10.65 15.67 0.93
C MET A 103 -9.77 16.44 -0.07
N TRP A 104 -9.97 16.19 -1.36
CA TRP A 104 -9.27 16.88 -2.44
C TRP A 104 -9.64 18.37 -2.50
N ALA A 105 -10.91 18.71 -2.27
CA ALA A 105 -11.36 20.10 -2.24
C ALA A 105 -10.79 20.91 -1.06
N ARG A 106 -10.64 20.29 0.12
CA ARG A 106 -10.24 21.00 1.36
C ARG A 106 -8.81 21.53 1.38
N HIS A 107 -7.90 21.02 0.54
CA HIS A 107 -6.49 21.43 0.49
C HIS A 107 -5.70 21.34 1.81
N ASP A 108 -6.30 20.89 2.91
CA ASP A 108 -5.70 20.85 4.25
C ASP A 108 -5.26 19.44 4.61
N VAL A 109 -4.20 18.97 3.96
CA VAL A 109 -3.68 17.63 4.20
C VAL A 109 -2.27 17.73 4.77
N ARG A 110 -2.19 17.60 6.10
CA ARG A 110 -0.91 17.52 6.81
C ARG A 110 -0.40 16.09 6.74
N TYR A 111 0.68 15.90 5.97
CA TYR A 111 1.42 14.64 5.97
C TYR A 111 1.96 14.36 7.39
N ARG A 112 1.44 13.31 8.05
CA ARG A 112 2.12 12.71 9.19
C ARG A 112 2.98 11.55 8.69
N ARG A 113 4.26 11.59 9.03
CA ARG A 113 5.21 10.51 8.73
C ARG A 113 5.22 9.57 9.92
N GLY A 114 5.22 8.26 9.66
CA GLY A 114 5.56 7.25 10.67
C GLY A 114 4.39 6.77 11.53
N ASP A 115 3.18 6.71 10.99
CA ASP A 115 2.08 5.98 11.62
C ASP A 115 1.96 4.59 10.94
N ALA A 116 1.67 3.56 11.74
CA ALA A 116 1.41 2.23 11.21
C ALA A 116 0.09 2.21 10.43
N ILE A 117 -0.01 1.33 9.44
CA ILE A 117 -1.24 1.07 8.70
C ILE A 117 -2.00 -0.04 9.44
N HIS A 118 -3.27 0.24 9.73
CA HIS A 118 -4.13 -0.69 10.44
C HIS A 118 -5.11 -1.35 9.48
N PHE A 119 -5.09 -2.67 9.45
CA PHE A 119 -5.97 -3.50 8.63
C PHE A 119 -6.84 -4.41 9.48
N ARG A 120 -7.94 -4.88 8.89
CA ARG A 120 -8.74 -6.03 9.33
C ARG A 120 -8.85 -7.01 8.17
N HIS A 121 -7.95 -7.98 8.17
CA HIS A 121 -7.90 -9.02 7.14
C HIS A 121 -8.96 -10.09 7.41
N PRO A 122 -9.75 -10.52 6.40
CA PRO A 122 -10.85 -11.46 6.60
C PRO A 122 -10.41 -12.82 7.15
N LEU A 123 -9.19 -13.27 6.83
CA LEU A 123 -8.69 -14.59 7.25
C LEU A 123 -7.86 -14.57 8.54
N VAL A 124 -7.19 -13.45 8.84
CA VAL A 124 -6.20 -13.40 9.96
C VAL A 124 -6.47 -12.29 10.97
N GLY A 125 -7.56 -11.55 10.81
CA GLY A 125 -7.99 -10.51 11.75
C GLY A 125 -7.19 -9.22 11.64
N ASP A 126 -7.03 -8.53 12.78
CA ASP A 126 -6.41 -7.22 12.80
C ASP A 126 -4.89 -7.30 12.57
N LEU A 127 -4.37 -6.42 11.71
CA LEU A 127 -2.95 -6.27 11.40
C LEU A 127 -2.52 -4.82 11.59
N ILE A 128 -1.36 -4.62 12.23
CA ILE A 128 -0.72 -3.32 12.38
C ILE A 128 0.65 -3.42 11.71
N LEU A 129 0.79 -2.78 10.55
CA LEU A 129 2.00 -2.88 9.73
C LEU A 129 2.66 -1.51 9.54
N TRP A 130 3.97 -1.46 9.76
CA TRP A 130 4.81 -0.31 9.51
C TRP A 130 5.24 -0.31 8.06
N GLN A 131 4.99 0.81 7.38
CA GLN A 131 5.32 0.96 5.97
C GLN A 131 6.58 1.80 5.80
N GLU A 132 7.53 1.29 5.02
CA GLU A 132 8.71 2.03 4.56
C GLU A 132 8.76 2.06 3.03
N ALA A 133 9.18 3.20 2.48
CA ALA A 133 9.24 3.42 1.04
C ALA A 133 10.66 3.82 0.60
N PHE A 134 11.24 3.01 -0.28
CA PHE A 134 12.60 3.17 -0.80
C PHE A 134 12.55 3.60 -2.26
N SER A 135 13.12 4.76 -2.58
CA SER A 135 13.31 5.19 -3.96
C SER A 135 14.27 4.25 -4.69
N VAL A 136 13.95 3.91 -5.93
CA VAL A 136 14.81 3.07 -6.76
C VAL A 136 15.63 3.95 -7.71
N ASP A 137 16.91 4.15 -7.40
CA ASP A 137 17.77 5.05 -8.17
C ASP A 137 17.88 4.66 -9.66
N SER A 138 17.87 3.36 -9.94
CA SER A 138 17.93 2.84 -11.32
C SER A 138 16.61 2.97 -12.11
N ALA A 139 15.51 3.39 -11.48
CA ALA A 139 14.26 3.77 -12.15
C ALA A 139 13.58 4.92 -11.41
N PRO A 140 13.98 6.17 -11.72
CA PRO A 140 13.42 7.35 -11.10
C PRO A 140 11.88 7.39 -11.15
N GLY A 141 11.27 7.61 -9.99
CA GLY A 141 9.81 7.63 -9.84
C GLY A 141 9.18 6.29 -9.46
N GLN A 142 9.95 5.19 -9.45
CA GLN A 142 9.53 3.94 -8.82
C GLN A 142 10.01 3.87 -7.37
N ARG A 143 9.21 3.23 -6.52
CA ARG A 143 9.53 2.99 -5.12
C ARG A 143 9.20 1.55 -4.73
N LEU A 144 10.10 0.91 -4.02
CA LEU A 144 9.80 -0.32 -3.28
C LEU A 144 9.14 0.08 -1.96
N VAL A 145 8.00 -0.49 -1.65
CA VAL A 145 7.31 -0.29 -0.38
C VAL A 145 7.23 -1.62 0.35
N THR A 146 7.71 -1.64 1.58
CA THR A 146 7.65 -2.82 2.47
C THR A 146 6.72 -2.54 3.63
N MET A 147 5.91 -3.52 4.02
CA MET A 147 5.03 -3.46 5.18
C MET A 147 5.46 -4.54 6.16
N GLN A 148 5.77 -4.15 7.41
CA GLN A 148 6.34 -5.05 8.42
C GLN A 148 5.52 -5.00 9.70
N ALA A 149 5.25 -6.15 10.29
CA ALA A 149 4.76 -6.20 11.66
C ALA A 149 5.91 -6.00 12.64
N GLU A 150 5.60 -5.50 13.85
CA GLU A 150 6.62 -5.46 14.90
C GLU A 150 7.04 -6.89 15.30
N PRO A 151 8.34 -7.17 15.50
CA PRO A 151 8.80 -8.48 15.91
C PRO A 151 8.17 -8.94 17.23
N GLY A 152 7.69 -10.18 17.27
CA GLY A 152 6.98 -10.77 18.41
C GLY A 152 5.55 -10.27 18.60
N SER A 153 5.02 -9.45 17.68
CA SER A 153 3.66 -8.94 17.77
C SER A 153 2.62 -9.96 17.26
N PRO A 154 1.34 -9.82 17.66
CA PRO A 154 0.25 -10.61 17.06
C PRO A 154 0.16 -10.45 15.53
N SER A 155 0.55 -9.29 15.00
CA SER A 155 0.56 -9.04 13.55
C SER A 155 1.65 -9.82 12.82
N GLU A 156 2.80 -10.09 13.45
CA GLU A 156 3.83 -10.96 12.88
C GLU A 156 3.30 -12.40 12.77
N GLU A 157 2.66 -12.89 13.82
CA GLU A 157 2.05 -14.23 13.82
C GLU A 157 0.91 -14.34 12.78
N ALA A 158 0.07 -13.30 12.67
CA ALA A 158 -1.01 -13.26 11.69
C ALA A 158 -0.49 -13.22 10.23
N LEU A 159 0.58 -12.49 9.95
CA LEU A 159 1.25 -12.53 8.64
C LEU A 159 1.85 -13.90 8.33
N ALA A 160 2.48 -14.55 9.33
CA ALA A 160 2.99 -15.91 9.17
C ALA A 160 1.87 -16.92 8.87
N LYS A 161 0.71 -16.80 9.54
CA LYS A 161 -0.50 -17.61 9.26
C LYS A 161 -1.00 -17.39 7.84
N LEU A 162 -1.08 -16.14 7.39
CA LEU A 162 -1.49 -15.80 6.03
C LEU A 162 -0.53 -16.41 4.99
N GLY A 163 0.78 -16.29 5.21
CA GLY A 163 1.79 -16.91 4.35
C GLY A 163 1.65 -18.43 4.28
N ALA A 164 1.45 -19.09 5.42
CA ALA A 164 1.27 -20.53 5.48
C ALA A 164 0.01 -21.01 4.73
N MET A 165 -1.10 -20.28 4.81
CA MET A 165 -2.33 -20.58 4.05
C MET A 165 -2.11 -20.55 2.54
N MET A 166 -1.21 -19.68 2.07
CA MET A 166 -0.86 -19.53 0.66
C MET A 166 0.25 -20.47 0.19
N GLY A 167 0.73 -21.37 1.07
CA GLY A 167 1.85 -22.26 0.76
C GLY A 167 3.20 -21.53 0.64
N LEU A 168 3.30 -20.32 1.18
CA LEU A 168 4.55 -19.57 1.25
C LEU A 168 5.37 -20.12 2.41
N VAL A 169 6.52 -20.72 2.10
CA VAL A 169 7.45 -21.24 3.11
C VAL A 169 8.16 -20.05 3.76
N CYS A 170 7.88 -19.77 5.03
CA CYS A 170 8.70 -18.86 5.82
C CYS A 170 10.09 -19.47 6.03
N THR A 171 11.12 -18.94 5.34
CA THR A 171 12.51 -19.26 5.65
C THR A 171 12.93 -18.50 6.91
N GLY A 172 12.43 -18.93 8.07
CA GLY A 172 12.69 -18.30 9.35
C GLY A 172 14.18 -18.07 9.62
N HIS A 173 14.56 -16.82 9.85
CA HIS A 173 15.90 -16.45 10.28
C HIS A 173 16.09 -16.88 11.74
N ARG A 174 16.96 -17.87 11.99
CA ARG A 174 17.47 -18.11 13.34
C ARG A 174 18.31 -16.90 13.74
N ARG A 175 17.86 -16.14 14.74
CA ARG A 175 18.76 -15.22 15.46
C ARG A 175 19.89 -16.05 16.07
N ARG A 176 21.14 -15.68 15.79
CA ARG A 176 22.30 -16.07 16.59
C ARG A 176 22.41 -15.20 17.81
#